data_AF-A0A381XSF0-F1
#
_entry.id   AF-A0A381XSF0-F1
#
_cell.length_a   1.000
_cell.length_b   1.000
_cell.length_c   1.000
_cell.angle_alpha   90.00
_cell.angle_beta   90.00
_cell.angle_gamma   90.00
#
_symmetry.space_group_name_H-M   'P 1'
#
loop_
_entity.id
_entity.type
_entity.pdbx_description
1 polymer ?
#
loop_
_entity_poly.entity_id
_entity_poly.type
_entity_poly.pdbx_seq_one_letter_code
_entity_poly.pdbx_strand_id
1 'polypeptide(L)'
;VAVKDEEPIVVVELKLTFSMDLVLQGIQRQSITDDVYVAVRAPDTPAKHRSWRSRQRDYKKLCRMLGLGLMIVNPDLSRER
;
A
#
# COMPACT_ATOMS: atom_id res chain seq x y z
N VAL A 1 3.78 -15.83 -1.29
CA VAL A 1 4.60 -15.40 -0.13
C VAL A 1 6.01 -15.21 -0.65
N ALA A 2 6.64 -14.09 -0.30
CA ALA A 2 8.07 -13.86 -0.57
C ALA A 2 8.83 -14.13 0.73
N VAL A 3 10.06 -14.64 0.61
CA VAL A 3 10.91 -14.94 1.76
C VAL A 3 12.20 -14.15 1.60
N LYS A 4 12.62 -13.50 2.68
CA LYS A 4 13.93 -12.88 2.81
C LYS A 4 14.50 -13.39 4.12
N ASP A 5 15.67 -14.02 4.05
CA ASP A 5 16.25 -14.71 5.20
C ASP A 5 16.52 -13.75 6.36
N GLU A 6 16.23 -14.21 7.58
CA GLU A 6 16.49 -13.52 8.86
C GLU A 6 15.81 -12.16 9.06
N GLU A 7 14.88 -11.76 8.20
CA GLU A 7 14.19 -10.48 8.27
C GLU A 7 12.82 -10.59 8.95
N PRO A 8 12.35 -9.53 9.64
CA PRO A 8 11.06 -9.53 10.32
C PRO A 8 9.89 -9.71 9.33
N ILE A 9 8.77 -10.21 9.83
CA ILE A 9 7.57 -10.44 9.04
C ILE A 9 6.99 -9.09 8.58
N VAL A 10 6.92 -8.91 7.27
CA VAL A 10 6.23 -7.77 6.64
C VAL A 10 4.93 -8.25 6.00
N VAL A 11 3.81 -7.60 6.32
CA VAL A 11 2.51 -7.88 5.69
C VAL A 11 2.15 -6.76 4.72
N VAL A 12 1.79 -7.14 3.49
CA VAL A 12 1.35 -6.19 2.45
C VAL A 12 -0.04 -6.58 1.95
N GLU A 13 -1.05 -5.76 2.21
CA GLU A 13 -2.40 -5.94 1.65
C GLU A 13 -2.50 -5.14 0.34
N LEU A 14 -2.69 -5.80 -0.79
CA LEU A 14 -2.69 -5.18 -2.12
C LEU A 14 -4.10 -5.12 -2.71
N LYS A 15 -4.51 -3.94 -3.19
CA LYS A 15 -5.73 -3.74 -4.01
C LYS A 15 -5.44 -2.84 -5.21
N LEU A 16 -6.38 -2.76 -6.15
CA LEU A 16 -6.24 -1.87 -7.31
C LEU A 16 -6.38 -0.39 -6.95
N THR A 17 -7.20 -0.08 -5.94
CA THR A 17 -7.55 1.28 -5.54
C THR A 17 -7.50 1.42 -4.03
N PHE A 18 -7.15 2.62 -3.55
CA PHE A 18 -7.24 2.94 -2.13
C PHE A 18 -8.70 3.05 -1.70
N SER A 19 -9.09 2.30 -0.67
CA SER A 19 -10.46 2.28 -0.12
C SER A 19 -10.43 2.13 1.40
N MET A 20 -11.55 2.41 2.06
CA MET A 20 -11.65 2.18 3.51
C MET A 20 -11.55 0.69 3.86
N ASP A 21 -12.07 -0.20 3.03
CA ASP A 21 -11.94 -1.65 3.24
C ASP A 21 -10.48 -2.11 3.26
N LEU A 22 -9.64 -1.55 2.38
CA LEU A 22 -8.19 -1.80 2.39
C LEU A 22 -7.55 -1.32 3.69
N VAL A 23 -7.95 -0.15 4.19
CA VAL A 23 -7.46 0.38 5.47
C VAL A 23 -7.86 -0.53 6.63
N LEU A 24 -9.13 -0.94 6.70
CA LEU A 24 -9.64 -1.83 7.75
C LEU A 24 -8.94 -3.20 7.72
N GLN A 25 -8.72 -3.75 6.52
CA GLN A 25 -7.94 -4.96 6.34
C GLN A 25 -6.50 -4.77 6.85
N GLY A 26 -5.85 -3.65 6.52
CA GLY A 26 -4.53 -3.29 7.04
C GLY A 26 -4.49 -3.25 8.57
N ILE A 27 -5.43 -2.56 9.20
CA ILE A 27 -5.54 -2.52 10.68
C ILE A 27 -5.69 -3.93 11.25
N GLN A 28 -6.54 -4.78 10.64
CA GLN A 28 -6.70 -6.16 11.10
C GLN A 28 -5.39 -6.96 11.05
N ARG A 29 -4.53 -6.71 10.05
CA ARG A 29 -3.22 -7.38 9.93
C ARG A 29 -2.22 -6.94 10.99
N GLN A 30 -2.41 -5.79 11.66
CA GLN A 30 -1.53 -5.36 12.75
C GLN A 30 -1.57 -6.32 13.96
N SER A 31 -2.58 -7.19 14.05
CA SER A 31 -2.60 -8.29 15.02
C SER A 31 -1.49 -9.35 14.80
N ILE A 32 -0.83 -9.34 13.64
CA ILE A 32 0.22 -10.30 13.27
C ILE A 32 1.62 -9.68 13.37
N THR A 33 1.78 -8.42 12.95
CA THR A 33 3.05 -7.67 12.93
C THR A 33 2.75 -6.17 12.90
N ASP A 34 3.65 -5.34 13.42
CA ASP A 34 3.54 -3.87 13.27
C ASP A 34 3.96 -3.40 11.86
N ASP A 35 4.74 -4.20 11.13
CA ASP A 35 5.23 -3.89 9.79
C ASP A 35 4.17 -4.20 8.71
N VAL A 36 3.08 -3.44 8.74
CA VAL A 36 1.96 -3.57 7.80
C VAL A 36 1.92 -2.42 6.80
N TYR A 37 1.85 -2.78 5.52
CA TYR A 37 1.68 -1.84 4.40
C TYR A 37 0.38 -2.11 3.67
N VAL A 38 -0.39 -1.06 3.39
CA VAL A 38 -1.42 -1.11 2.35
C VAL A 38 -0.77 -0.72 1.02
N ALA A 39 -1.01 -1.53 0.00
CA ALA A 39 -0.44 -1.34 -1.32
C ALA A 39 -1.56 -1.12 -2.34
N VAL A 40 -1.33 -0.17 -3.25
CA VAL A 40 -2.25 0.09 -4.37
C VAL A 40 -1.51 0.21 -5.68
N ARG A 41 -2.20 -0.08 -6.79
CA ARG A 41 -1.62 0.09 -8.12
C ARG A 41 -1.28 1.57 -8.35
N ALA A 42 -0.13 1.81 -8.97
CA ALA A 42 0.21 3.12 -9.50
C ALA A 42 -0.87 3.58 -10.50
N PRO A 43 -1.20 4.87 -10.54
CA PRO A 43 -2.05 5.40 -11.60
C PRO A 43 -1.41 5.09 -12.96
N ASP A 44 -2.22 4.70 -13.95
CA ASP A 44 -1.78 4.31 -15.29
C ASP A 44 -2.15 5.33 -16.37
N THR A 45 -2.81 6.43 -16.01
CA THR A 45 -3.16 7.52 -16.92
C THR A 45 -2.88 8.90 -16.31
N PRO A 46 -2.61 9.94 -17.14
CA PRO A 46 -2.35 11.29 -16.65
C PRO A 46 -3.48 11.85 -15.76
N ALA A 47 -4.74 11.56 -16.11
CA ALA A 47 -5.90 11.98 -15.34
C ALA A 47 -5.94 11.33 -13.95
N LYS A 48 -5.72 10.00 -13.87
CA LYS A 48 -5.63 9.28 -12.60
C LYS A 48 -4.44 9.74 -11.77
N HIS A 49 -3.29 10.04 -12.39
CA HIS A 49 -2.14 10.61 -11.68
C HIS A 49 -2.46 11.95 -11.01
N ARG A 50 -3.17 12.85 -11.70
CA ARG A 50 -3.57 14.15 -11.14
C ARG A 50 -4.50 13.96 -9.94
N SER A 51 -5.51 13.10 -10.09
CA SER A 51 -6.45 12.77 -9.00
C SER A 51 -5.76 12.09 -7.83
N TRP A 52 -4.81 11.19 -8.09
CA TRP A 52 -4.01 10.54 -7.07
C TRP A 52 -3.18 11.55 -6.28
N ARG A 53 -2.45 12.44 -6.95
CA ARG A 53 -1.60 13.45 -6.28
C ARG A 53 -2.38 14.35 -5.33
N SER A 54 -3.61 14.74 -5.66
CA SER A 54 -4.41 15.59 -4.77
C SER A 54 -4.84 14.88 -3.49
N ARG A 55 -5.04 13.55 -3.54
CA ARG A 55 -5.49 12.73 -2.39
C ARG A 55 -4.37 12.03 -1.64
N GLN A 56 -3.21 11.83 -2.29
CA GLN A 56 -2.09 11.05 -1.76
C GLN A 56 -1.60 11.55 -0.40
N ARG A 57 -1.58 12.88 -0.19
CA ARG A 57 -1.19 13.46 1.08
C ARG A 57 -2.11 13.03 2.22
N ASP A 58 -3.42 13.05 1.97
CA ASP A 58 -4.43 12.70 2.97
C ASP A 58 -4.44 11.20 3.24
N TYR A 59 -4.26 10.37 2.20
CA TYR A 59 -4.07 8.92 2.36
C TYR A 59 -2.84 8.60 3.20
N LYS A 60 -1.69 9.23 2.91
CA LYS A 60 -0.46 9.04 3.69
C LYS A 60 -0.64 9.49 5.14
N LYS A 61 -1.33 10.61 5.36
CA LYS A 61 -1.65 11.09 6.71
C LYS A 61 -2.52 10.10 7.48
N LEU A 62 -3.58 9.61 6.86
CA LEU A 62 -4.47 8.60 7.46
C LEU A 62 -3.71 7.32 7.81
N CYS A 63 -2.95 6.75 6.87
CA CYS A 63 -2.14 5.56 7.11
C CYS A 63 -1.16 5.77 8.27
N ARG A 64 -0.47 6.93 8.32
CA ARG A 64 0.44 7.26 9.43
C ARG A 64 -0.29 7.34 10.78
N MET A 65 -1.48 7.95 10.83
CA MET A 65 -2.27 8.03 12.06
C MET A 65 -2.68 6.65 12.59
N LEU A 66 -2.82 5.68 11.69
CA LEU A 66 -3.24 4.31 11.99
C LEU A 66 -2.06 3.33 12.11
N GLY A 67 -0.81 3.79 12.02
CA GLY A 67 0.36 2.91 12.06
C GLY A 67 0.54 2.01 10.82
N LEU A 68 -0.01 2.43 9.66
CA LEU A 68 0.12 1.71 8.39
C LEU A 68 1.13 2.38 7.47
N GLY A 69 1.92 1.59 6.76
CA GLY A 69 2.68 2.02 5.60
C GLY A 69 1.79 2.13 4.35
N LEU A 70 2.14 3.01 3.40
CA LEU A 70 1.48 3.12 2.10
C LEU A 70 2.49 2.85 0.97
N MET A 71 2.22 1.84 0.14
CA MET A 71 3.06 1.43 -0.98
C MET A 71 2.34 1.61 -2.31
N ILE A 72 3.05 2.12 -3.32
CA ILE A 72 2.53 2.28 -4.68
C ILE A 72 3.24 1.29 -5.59
N VAL A 73 2.46 0.40 -6.21
CA VAL A 73 2.97 -0.71 -7.00
C VAL A 73 2.75 -0.41 -8.48
N ASN A 74 3.84 -0.24 -9.22
CA ASN A 74 3.79 -0.15 -10.67
C ASN A 74 4.10 -1.54 -11.28
N PRO A 75 3.09 -2.27 -11.78
CA PRO A 75 3.29 -3.61 -12.33
C PRO A 75 4.04 -3.60 -13.67
N ASP A 76 4.11 -2.46 -14.35
CA ASP A 76 4.76 -2.37 -15.66
C ASP A 76 6.29 -2.32 -15.50
N LEU A 77 6.79 -1.73 -14.41
CA LEU A 77 8.23 -1.75 -14.06
C LEU A 77 8.75 -3.13 -13.64
N SER A 78 7.86 -4.04 -13.21
CA SER A 78 8.25 -5.40 -12.82
C SER A 78 8.36 -6.38 -13.99
N ARG A 79 7.86 -6.02 -15.19
CA ARG A 79 7.91 -6.90 -16.37
C ARG A 79 9.23 -6.83 -17.14
N GLU A 80 10.06 -5.83 -16.85
CA GLU A 80 11.35 -5.60 -17.49
C GLU A 80 12.53 -6.26 -16.75
N ARG A 81 12.25 -7.07 -15.72
CA ARG A 81 13.23 -7.81 -14.91
C ARG A 81 13.05 -9.31 -15.00
#